data_AF-A0AA42XSS0-F1
#
_entry.id   AF-A0AA42XSS0-F1
#
_cell.length_a   1.000
_cell.length_b   1.000
_cell.length_c   1.000
_cell.angle_alpha   90.00
_cell.angle_beta   90.00
_cell.angle_gamma   90.00
#
_symmetry.space_group_name_H-M   'P 1'
#
loop_
_entity.id
_entity.type
_entity.pdbx_description
1 polymer ?
#
loop_
_entity_poly.entity_id
_entity_poly.type
_entity_poly.pdbx_seq_one_letter_code
_entity_poly.pdbx_strand_id
1 'polypeptide(L)' 'MNLDELKGTLRGLVRKTIETRFSGANYASLAQARGYADGYMRALLDADLIDQRQLLDLVNTERRRFVDKANQVDETFAA' A
#
# COMPACT_ATOMS: atom_id res chain seq x y z
N MET A 1 2.89 10.66 16.81
CA MET A 1 3.52 9.85 15.74
C MET A 1 4.59 10.68 15.06
N ASN A 2 5.76 10.10 14.78
CA ASN A 2 6.77 10.73 13.94
C ASN A 2 6.51 10.43 12.44
N LEU A 3 7.29 11.07 11.55
CA LEU A 3 7.10 10.91 10.10
C LEU A 3 7.29 9.46 9.62
N ASP A 4 8.20 8.71 10.23
CA ASP A 4 8.46 7.31 9.84
C ASP A 4 7.31 6.38 10.21
N GLU A 5 6.68 6.62 11.36
CA GLU A 5 5.46 5.93 11.79
C GLU A 5 4.30 6.25 10.84
N LEU A 6 4.14 7.52 10.43
CA LEU A 6 3.12 7.91 9.45
C LEU A 6 3.35 7.25 8.08
N LYS A 7 4.59 7.25 7.59
CA LYS A 7 4.97 6.51 6.37
C LYS A 7 4.73 5.01 6.54
N GLY A 8 4.94 4.47 7.74
CA GLY A 8 4.64 3.09 8.11
C GLY A 8 3.15 2.75 8.00
N THR A 9 2.30 3.61 8.54
CA THR A 9 0.84 3.49 8.40
C THR A 9 0.42 3.53 6.94
N LEU A 10 0.96 4.48 6.16
CA LEU A 10 0.67 4.54 4.72
C LEU A 10 1.07 3.25 3.99
N ARG A 11 2.25 2.69 4.27
CA ARG A 11 2.68 1.40 3.69
C ARG A 11 1.67 0.29 4.00
N GLY A 12 1.20 0.22 5.25
CA GLY A 12 0.19 -0.75 5.67
C GLY A 12 -1.14 -0.60 4.94
N LEU A 13 -1.61 0.64 4.74
CA LEU A 13 -2.85 0.92 4.00
C LEU A 13 -2.72 0.56 2.51
N VAL A 14 -1.61 0.93 1.87
CA VAL A 14 -1.34 0.56 0.47
C VAL A 14 -1.30 -0.96 0.32
N ARG A 15 -0.60 -1.66 1.21
CA ARG A 15 -0.53 -3.12 1.21
C ARG A 15 -1.92 -3.75 1.35
N LYS A 16 -2.72 -3.28 2.30
CA LYS A 16 -4.09 -3.77 2.50
C LYS A 16 -4.93 -3.60 1.24
N THR A 17 -4.82 -2.46 0.54
CA THR A 17 -5.53 -2.23 -0.73
C THR A 17 -5.10 -3.21 -1.82
N ILE A 18 -3.80 -3.49 -1.93
CA ILE A 18 -3.27 -4.47 -2.89
C ILE A 18 -3.76 -5.87 -2.54
N GLU A 19 -3.59 -6.32 -1.30
CA GLU A 19 -4.01 -7.64 -0.83
C GLU A 19 -5.53 -7.84 -1.01
N THR A 20 -6.35 -6.85 -0.65
CA THR A 20 -7.81 -6.90 -0.80
C THR A 20 -8.22 -7.02 -2.27
N ARG A 21 -7.46 -6.39 -3.18
CA ARG A 21 -7.72 -6.50 -4.63
C ARG A 21 -7.48 -7.93 -5.13
N PHE A 22 -6.44 -8.60 -4.63
CA PHE A 22 -6.01 -9.92 -5.12
C PHE A 22 -6.58 -11.09 -4.33
N SER A 23 -7.16 -10.88 -3.15
CA SER A 23 -7.78 -11.94 -2.34
C SER A 23 -9.19 -12.31 -2.76
N GLY A 24 -9.77 -11.65 -3.77
CA GLY A 24 -11.16 -11.87 -4.18
C GLY A 24 -12.19 -11.32 -3.19
N ALA A 25 -11.78 -10.40 -2.30
CA ALA A 25 -12.68 -9.74 -1.38
C ALA A 25 -13.82 -9.00 -2.12
N ASN A 26 -14.96 -8.83 -1.44
CA ASN A 26 -16.10 -8.14 -2.02
C ASN A 26 -15.78 -6.65 -2.32
N TYR A 27 -16.59 -6.06 -3.20
CA TYR A 27 -16.39 -4.69 -3.65
C TYR A 27 -16.38 -3.67 -2.50
N ALA A 28 -17.22 -3.85 -1.48
CA ALA A 28 -17.29 -2.94 -0.34
C ALA A 28 -15.97 -2.91 0.44
N SER A 29 -15.35 -4.07 0.67
CA SER A 29 -14.04 -4.17 1.33
C SER A 29 -12.94 -3.49 0.51
N LEU A 30 -12.93 -3.67 -0.81
CA LEU A 30 -11.96 -3.02 -1.69
C LEU A 30 -12.15 -1.50 -1.72
N ALA A 31 -13.40 -1.02 -1.82
CA ALA A 31 -13.72 0.40 -1.80
C ALA A 31 -13.30 1.05 -0.47
N GLN A 32 -13.56 0.37 0.65
CA GLN A 32 -13.13 0.83 1.98
C GLN A 32 -11.60 0.94 2.08
N ALA A 33 -10.87 -0.09 1.67
CA ALA A 33 -9.40 -0.08 1.71
C ALA A 33 -8.81 1.05 0.87
N ARG A 34 -9.35 1.26 -0.34
CA ARG A 34 -8.97 2.39 -1.21
C ARG A 34 -9.25 3.73 -0.54
N GLY A 35 -10.45 3.93 0.00
CA GLY A 35 -10.84 5.17 0.65
C GLY A 35 -9.91 5.56 1.81
N TYR A 36 -9.53 4.58 2.66
CA TYR A 36 -8.57 4.85 3.73
C TYR A 36 -7.17 5.19 3.20
N ALA A 37 -6.68 4.47 2.19
CA ALA A 37 -5.38 4.77 1.61
C ALA A 37 -5.36 6.16 0.96
N ASP A 38 -6.37 6.48 0.15
CA ASP A 38 -6.47 7.74 -0.58
C ASP A 38 -6.59 8.94 0.38
N GLY A 39 -7.45 8.84 1.39
CA GLY A 39 -7.59 9.88 2.41
C GLY A 39 -6.30 10.10 3.20
N TYR A 40 -5.57 9.02 3.51
CA TYR A 40 -4.30 9.13 4.23
C TYR A 40 -3.19 9.74 3.37
N MET A 41 -3.09 9.33 2.09
CA MET A 41 -2.16 9.96 1.13
C MET A 41 -2.44 11.45 1.00
N ARG A 42 -3.71 11.83 0.90
CA ARG A 42 -4.12 13.22 0.81
C ARG A 42 -3.74 14.02 2.06
N ALA A 43 -4.01 13.47 3.25
CA ALA A 43 -3.67 14.11 4.51
C ALA A 43 -2.17 14.36 4.68
N LEU A 44 -1.30 13.43 4.23
CA LEU A 44 0.14 13.61 4.31
C LEU A 44 0.66 14.68 3.33
N LEU A 45 0.07 14.77 2.13
CA LEU A 45 0.39 15.81 1.15
C LEU A 45 -0.10 17.19 1.62
N ASP A 46 -1.34 17.28 2.10
CA ASP A 46 -1.92 18.55 2.56
C ASP A 46 -1.19 19.11 3.80
N ALA A 47 -0.60 18.24 4.61
CA ALA A 47 0.21 18.61 5.77
C ALA A 47 1.70 18.88 5.43
N ASP A 48 2.09 18.81 4.15
CA ASP A 48 3.48 18.95 3.66
C ASP A 48 4.47 18.00 4.37
N LEU A 49 3.98 16.86 4.86
CA LEU A 49 4.78 15.85 5.56
C LEU A 49 5.52 14.94 4.59
N ILE A 50 4.99 14.80 3.38
CA ILE A 50 5.64 14.15 2.25
C ILE A 50 5.33 14.94 0.98
N ASP A 51 6.25 14.89 0.02
CA ASP A 51 5.99 15.39 -1.32
C ASP A 51 5.42 14.30 -2.26
N GLN A 52 5.03 14.71 -3.46
CA GLN A 52 4.48 13.82 -4.49
C GLN A 52 5.48 12.71 -4.89
N ARG A 53 6.77 13.01 -4.98
CA ARG A 53 7.80 12.05 -5.40
C ARG A 53 7.98 10.98 -4.32
N GLN A 54 8.13 11.39 -3.07
CA GLN A 54 8.21 10.51 -1.91
C GLN A 54 6.98 9.60 -1.80
N LEU A 55 5.79 10.14 -2.07
CA LEU A 55 4.56 9.37 -2.09
C LEU A 55 4.59 8.29 -3.18
N LEU A 56 4.93 8.66 -4.42
CA LEU A 56 5.03 7.73 -5.54
C LEU A 56 6.07 6.64 -5.28
N ASP A 57 7.24 7.00 -4.74
CA ASP A 57 8.30 6.06 -4.39
C ASP A 57 7.82 5.04 -3.35
N LEU A 58 7.09 5.49 -2.33
CA LEU A 58 6.53 4.61 -1.30
C LEU A 58 5.50 3.65 -1.88
N VAL A 59 4.54 4.15 -2.66
CA VAL A 59 3.49 3.32 -3.29
C VAL A 59 4.11 2.30 -4.24
N ASN A 60 5.06 2.72 -5.08
CA ASN A 60 5.76 1.82 -6.02
C ASN A 60 6.61 0.77 -5.29
N THR A 61 7.19 1.11 -4.15
CA THR A 61 7.92 0.16 -3.32
C THR A 61 7.00 -0.93 -2.77
N GLU A 62 5.83 -0.58 -2.24
CA GLU A 62 4.90 -1.59 -1.73
C GLU A 62 4.27 -2.43 -2.86
N ARG A 63 4.02 -1.84 -4.04
CA ARG A 63 3.59 -2.60 -5.23
C ARG A 63 4.64 -3.64 -5.66
N ARG A 64 5.91 -3.24 -5.76
CA ARG A 64 7.02 -4.16 -6.11
C ARG A 64 7.15 -5.28 -5.08
N ARG A 65 7.17 -4.95 -3.79
CA ARG A 65 7.22 -5.94 -2.70
C ARG A 65 6.11 -6.99 -2.80
N PHE A 66 4.90 -6.58 -3.16
CA PHE A 66 3.80 -7.54 -3.34
C PHE A 66 4.05 -8.49 -4.52
N VAL A 67 4.52 -7.97 -5.66
CA VAL A 67 4.87 -8.77 -6.84
C VAL A 67 6.04 -9.72 -6.54
N ASP A 68 7.11 -9.20 -5.94
CA ASP A 68 8.29 -9.99 -5.61
C ASP A 68 7.93 -11.13 -4.64
N LYS A 69 7.08 -10.84 -3.65
CA LYS A 69 6.56 -11.86 -2.73
C LYS A 69 5.72 -12.92 -3.45
N ALA A 70 4.88 -12.52 -4.40
CA ALA A 70 4.10 -13.47 -5.19
C ALA A 70 5.01 -14.40 -6.00
N ASN A 71 6.03 -13.86 -6.65
CA ASN A 71 7.00 -14.64 -7.44
C ASN A 71 7.79 -15.64 -6.57
N GLN A 72 8.23 -15.25 -5.37
CA GLN A 72 8.93 -16.15 -4.44
C GLN A 72 8.07 -17.34 -3.99
N VAL A 73 6.77 -17.09 -3.81
CA VAL A 73 5.81 -18.13 -3.43
C VAL A 73 5.67 -19.14 -4.57
N ASP A 74 5.54 -18.68 -5.82
CA ASP A 74 5.45 -19.55 -6.99
C ASP A 74 6.70 -20.43 -7.17
N GLU A 75 7.90 -19.86 -6.98
CA GLU A 75 9.17 -20.61 -7.04
C GLU A 75 9.28 -21.69 -5.95
N THR A 76 8.79 -21.41 -4.74
CA THR A 76 8.81 -22.37 -3.62
C THR A 76 7.92 -23.58 -3.88
N PHE A 77 6.79 -23.40 -4.58
CA PHE A 77 5.88 -24.49 -4.92
C PHE A 77 6.23 -25.24 -6.21
N ALA A 78 7.14 -24.68 -7.03
CA ALA A 78 7.62 -25.29 -8.27
C ALA A 78 8.88 -26.17 -8.08
N ALA A 79 9.51 -26.14 -6.90
CA ALA A 79 10.67 -26.96 -6.52
C ALA A 79 10.26 -28.22 -5.76
#